data_AF-A0AA39KAI7-F1
#
_entry.id   AF-A0AA39KAI7-F1
#
_cell.length_a   1.000
_cell.length_b   1.000
_cell.length_c   1.000
_cell.angle_alpha   90.00
_cell.angle_beta   90.00
_cell.angle_gamma   90.00
#
_symmetry.space_group_name_H-M   'P 1'
#
loop_
_entity.id
_entity.type
_entity.pdbx_description
1 polymer ?
#
loop_
_entity_poly.entity_id
_entity_poly.type
_entity_poly.pdbx_seq_one_letter_code
_entity_poly.pdbx_strand_id
1 'polypeptide(L)'
;MSSLTPELAASFPLGNFSMGTTLGAIYIGATISAVFYGLTILQTAAYYKLNHNDPWLFRYMVAILWVLDTLHVALTTHALYFYLIKSFGNYFALLSVIWSFPLQLVFDMLINISVQALYAVRIWKLGRHFDMVLPRFILVAVVASTSGTGFYMLYSIYTLANFLDIPRIRVSIYIVFSMMVAADFTISGAMCFYLHKGRSMTSLSSTTRSIARLIWAVLISGLLTSICYLLVLITYIVWPDTLIFIAVGAFILPKLYINSLLAMWV
;
A
#
# COMPACT_ATOMS: atom_id res chain seq x y z
N MET A 1 -33.26 -18.47 40.69
CA MET A 1 -33.99 -17.41 39.96
C MET A 1 -32.95 -16.55 39.27
N SER A 2 -32.78 -16.50 37.98
CA SER A 2 -33.30 -17.25 36.84
C SER A 2 -32.30 -16.94 35.73
N SER A 3 -31.79 -17.99 35.11
CA SER A 3 -31.14 -18.00 33.80
C SER A 3 -31.62 -16.87 32.89
N LEU A 4 -30.79 -15.83 32.73
CA LEU A 4 -30.88 -14.93 31.59
C LEU A 4 -30.53 -15.78 30.36
N THR A 5 -31.55 -16.04 29.56
CA THR A 5 -31.49 -16.88 28.38
C THR A 5 -30.48 -16.33 27.36
N PRO A 6 -29.70 -17.18 26.68
CA PRO A 6 -28.80 -16.78 25.60
C PRO A 6 -29.54 -16.18 24.39
N GLU A 7 -30.88 -16.23 24.37
CA GLU A 7 -31.72 -15.67 23.32
C GLU A 7 -31.80 -14.14 23.36
N LEU A 8 -31.57 -13.47 24.49
CA LEU A 8 -31.61 -12.00 24.55
C LEU A 8 -30.32 -11.32 24.03
N ALA A 9 -29.22 -12.08 23.91
CA ALA A 9 -28.00 -11.62 23.24
C ALA A 9 -28.10 -11.73 21.71
N ALA A 10 -29.05 -12.52 21.20
CA ALA A 10 -29.25 -12.78 19.78
C ALA A 10 -30.12 -11.74 19.06
N SER A 11 -30.69 -10.77 19.78
CA SER A 11 -31.56 -9.72 19.21
C SER A 11 -30.84 -8.40 18.91
N PHE A 12 -29.55 -8.29 19.21
CA PHE A 12 -28.74 -7.20 18.67
C PHE A 12 -28.27 -7.56 17.26
N PRO A 13 -28.23 -6.61 16.31
CA PRO A 13 -27.74 -6.82 14.94
C PRO A 13 -26.22 -7.13 14.86
N LEU A 14 -25.61 -7.52 15.99
CA LEU A 14 -24.24 -7.97 16.15
C LEU A 14 -24.03 -9.44 15.75
N GLY A 15 -25.10 -10.21 15.50
CA GLY A 15 -25.04 -11.64 15.16
C GLY A 15 -24.20 -12.00 13.91
N ASN A 16 -23.93 -11.02 13.03
CA ASN A 16 -23.09 -11.20 11.84
C ASN A 16 -21.66 -10.64 11.99
N PHE A 17 -21.32 -9.97 13.10
CA PHE A 17 -19.96 -9.47 13.36
C PHE A 17 -19.12 -10.55 14.04
N SER A 18 -18.53 -11.46 13.26
CA SER A 18 -17.55 -12.39 13.81
C SER A 18 -16.28 -11.63 14.23
N MET A 19 -15.92 -11.72 15.52
CA MET A 19 -14.68 -11.13 16.03
C MET A 19 -13.44 -11.67 15.29
N GLY A 20 -13.51 -12.92 14.80
CA GLY A 20 -12.43 -13.53 14.03
C GLY A 20 -12.20 -12.85 12.68
N THR A 21 -13.27 -12.54 11.94
CA THR A 21 -13.17 -11.93 10.60
C THR A 21 -12.98 -10.42 10.63
N THR A 22 -13.07 -9.82 11.82
CA THR A 22 -12.85 -8.38 12.06
C THR A 22 -11.52 -8.15 12.79
N LEU A 23 -11.52 -8.24 14.12
CA LEU A 23 -10.33 -8.07 14.96
C LEU A 23 -9.24 -9.10 14.66
N GLY A 24 -9.63 -10.37 14.48
CA GLY A 24 -8.69 -11.43 14.15
C GLY A 24 -7.97 -11.17 12.82
N ALA A 25 -8.72 -10.73 11.79
CA ALA A 25 -8.16 -10.35 10.51
C ALA A 25 -7.17 -9.17 10.61
N ILE A 26 -7.55 -8.10 11.33
CA ILE A 26 -6.68 -6.93 11.57
C ILE A 26 -5.40 -7.35 12.32
N TYR A 27 -5.53 -8.19 13.36
CA TYR A 27 -4.40 -8.71 14.12
C TYR A 27 -3.43 -9.54 13.26
N ILE A 28 -3.97 -10.47 12.45
CA ILE A 28 -3.17 -11.27 11.53
C ILE A 28 -2.48 -10.36 10.49
N GLY A 29 -3.22 -9.42 9.90
CA GLY A 29 -2.68 -8.49 8.91
C GLY A 29 -1.54 -7.63 9.46
N ALA A 30 -1.69 -7.11 10.67
CA ALA A 30 -0.66 -6.35 11.34
C ALA A 30 0.55 -7.21 11.76
N THR A 31 0.34 -8.47 12.15
CA THR A 31 1.43 -9.42 12.44
C THR A 31 2.26 -9.69 11.19
N ILE A 32 1.60 -9.94 10.05
CA ILE A 32 2.26 -10.10 8.75
C ILE A 32 2.99 -8.81 8.35
N SER A 33 2.35 -7.65 8.55
CA SER A 33 2.95 -6.34 8.31
C SER A 33 4.23 -6.12 9.13
N ALA A 34 4.27 -6.55 10.39
CA ALA A 34 5.46 -6.48 11.24
C ALA A 34 6.60 -7.39 10.74
N VAL A 35 6.28 -8.57 10.20
CA VAL A 35 7.29 -9.44 9.55
C VAL A 35 7.89 -8.75 8.33
N PHE A 36 7.06 -8.15 7.48
CA PHE A 36 7.54 -7.39 6.32
C PHE A 36 8.34 -6.15 6.71
N TYR A 37 8.01 -5.49 7.84
CA TYR A 37 8.83 -4.41 8.37
C TYR A 37 10.23 -4.89 8.78
N GLY A 38 10.34 -6.08 9.37
CA GLY A 38 11.63 -6.73 9.62
C GLY A 38 12.45 -6.90 8.34
N LEU A 39 11.82 -7.30 7.23
CA LEU A 39 12.48 -7.36 5.92
C LEU A 39 12.90 -5.98 5.42
N THR A 40 12.08 -4.94 5.62
CA THR A 40 12.40 -3.56 5.25
C THR A 40 13.63 -3.05 5.98
N ILE A 41 13.77 -3.34 7.28
CA ILE A 41 14.97 -3.01 8.05
C ILE A 41 16.19 -3.74 7.47
N LEU A 42 16.08 -5.05 7.20
CA LEU A 42 17.18 -5.85 6.66
C LEU A 42 17.63 -5.32 5.30
N GLN A 43 16.70 -5.04 4.39
CA GLN A 43 17.01 -4.50 3.06
C GLN A 43 17.61 -3.10 3.15
N THR A 44 17.11 -2.25 4.05
CA THR A 44 17.66 -0.91 4.28
C THR A 44 19.10 -0.99 4.79
N ALA A 45 19.37 -1.87 5.76
CA ALA A 45 20.72 -2.09 6.29
C ALA A 45 21.68 -2.65 5.22
N ALA A 46 21.20 -3.61 4.42
CA ALA A 46 21.98 -4.16 3.30
C ALA A 46 22.31 -3.09 2.25
N TYR A 47 21.35 -2.23 1.90
CA TYR A 47 21.53 -1.12 0.96
C TYR A 47 22.67 -0.19 1.40
N TYR A 48 22.67 0.27 2.65
CA TYR A 48 23.72 1.15 3.15
C TYR A 48 25.09 0.48 3.28
N LYS A 49 25.13 -0.86 3.42
CA LYS A 49 26.38 -1.62 3.47
C LYS A 49 26.99 -1.84 2.07
N LEU A 50 26.15 -2.17 1.09
CA LEU A 50 26.58 -2.54 -0.27
C LEU A 50 26.83 -1.31 -1.16
N ASN A 51 26.02 -0.25 -1.04
CA ASN A 51 26.00 0.86 -2.00
C ASN A 51 26.67 2.14 -1.46
N HIS A 52 27.95 2.04 -1.14
CA HIS A 52 28.73 3.15 -0.56
C HIS A 52 28.98 4.34 -1.51
N ASN A 53 28.66 4.22 -2.80
CA ASN A 53 28.90 5.28 -3.80
C ASN A 53 27.63 5.78 -4.52
N ASP A 54 26.45 5.39 -4.04
CA ASP A 54 25.20 5.83 -4.67
C ASP A 54 24.95 7.34 -4.51
N PRO A 55 24.32 7.98 -5.52
CA PRO A 55 23.92 9.39 -5.45
C PRO A 55 23.09 9.69 -4.19
N TRP A 56 23.36 10.84 -3.57
CA TRP A 56 22.68 11.32 -2.36
C TRP A 56 21.15 11.19 -2.42
N LEU A 57 20.55 11.48 -3.58
CA LEU A 57 19.11 11.35 -3.80
C LEU A 57 18.56 9.97 -3.40
N PHE A 58 19.21 8.87 -3.79
CA PHE A 58 18.70 7.53 -3.49
C PHE A 58 18.85 7.16 -2.01
N ARG A 59 19.92 7.64 -1.36
CA ARG A 59 20.10 7.49 0.09
C ARG A 59 18.99 8.17 0.86
N TYR A 60 18.69 9.43 0.56
CA TYR A 60 17.61 10.15 1.21
C TYR A 60 16.25 9.47 1.00
N MET A 61 15.99 8.97 -0.21
CA MET A 61 14.73 8.28 -0.51
C MET A 61 14.57 6.97 0.28
N VAL A 62 15.63 6.16 0.40
CA VAL A 62 15.62 4.95 1.23
C VAL A 62 15.41 5.29 2.70
N ALA A 63 16.07 6.32 3.23
CA ALA A 63 15.86 6.80 4.61
C ALA A 63 14.41 7.27 4.85
N ILE A 64 13.85 8.07 3.92
CA ILE A 64 12.48 8.58 4.01
C ILE A 64 11.48 7.42 4.02
N LEU A 65 11.62 6.46 3.09
CA LEU A 65 10.75 5.29 3.04
C LEU A 65 10.81 4.48 4.34
N TRP A 66 12.01 4.25 4.88
CA TRP A 66 12.16 3.54 6.16
C TRP A 66 11.51 4.27 7.34
N VAL A 67 11.63 5.60 7.41
CA VAL A 67 10.98 6.40 8.46
C VAL A 67 9.46 6.37 8.31
N LEU A 68 8.94 6.57 7.10
CA LEU A 68 7.49 6.47 6.83
C LEU A 68 6.95 5.09 7.20
N ASP A 69 7.69 4.03 6.86
CA ASP A 69 7.30 2.65 7.14
C ASP A 69 7.27 2.34 8.65
N THR A 70 8.25 2.88 9.38
CA THR A 70 8.34 2.79 10.84
C THR A 70 7.16 3.48 11.52
N LEU A 71 6.83 4.70 11.07
CA LEU A 71 5.67 5.45 11.59
C LEU A 71 4.36 4.73 11.29
N HIS A 72 4.24 4.14 10.10
CA HIS A 72 3.09 3.33 9.74
C HIS A 72 2.93 2.12 10.68
N VAL A 73 3.99 1.35 10.96
CA VAL A 73 3.91 0.22 11.93
C VAL A 73 3.54 0.72 13.31
N ALA A 74 4.16 1.79 13.80
CA ALA A 74 3.90 2.32 15.13
C ALA A 74 2.42 2.69 15.32
N LEU A 75 1.80 3.31 14.31
CA LEU A 75 0.37 3.64 14.32
C LEU A 75 -0.52 2.41 14.26
N THR A 76 -0.18 1.41 13.43
CA THR A 76 -0.90 0.13 13.38
C THR A 76 -0.84 -0.58 14.73
N THR A 77 0.33 -0.62 15.39
CA THR A 77 0.50 -1.21 16.72
C THR A 77 -0.29 -0.46 17.78
N HIS A 78 -0.31 0.88 17.75
CA HIS A 78 -1.12 1.67 18.67
C HIS A 78 -2.62 1.39 18.48
N ALA A 79 -3.11 1.33 17.24
CA ALA A 79 -4.50 1.00 16.93
C ALA A 79 -4.86 -0.40 17.46
N LEU A 80 -4.02 -1.41 17.20
CA LEU A 80 -4.21 -2.76 17.74
C LEU A 80 -4.23 -2.78 19.28
N TYR A 81 -3.29 -2.11 19.93
CA TYR A 81 -3.22 -2.06 21.39
C TYR A 81 -4.50 -1.47 21.98
N PHE A 82 -5.04 -0.42 21.36
CA PHE A 82 -6.30 0.18 21.78
C PHE A 82 -7.48 -0.79 21.66
N TYR A 83 -7.65 -1.44 20.50
CA TYR A 83 -8.79 -2.31 20.25
C TYR A 83 -8.72 -3.65 21.00
N LEU A 84 -7.53 -4.28 21.08
CA LEU A 84 -7.37 -5.60 21.71
C LEU A 84 -7.17 -5.53 23.22
N ILE A 85 -6.45 -4.53 23.74
CA ILE A 85 -6.07 -4.49 25.15
C ILE A 85 -6.89 -3.46 25.90
N LYS A 86 -6.82 -2.18 25.49
CA LYS A 86 -7.46 -1.10 26.25
C LYS A 86 -8.99 -1.18 26.24
N SER A 87 -9.57 -1.60 25.12
CA SER A 87 -11.02 -1.69 24.91
C SER A 87 -11.53 -3.13 24.92
N PHE A 88 -10.80 -4.04 25.57
CA PHE A 88 -11.18 -5.44 25.64
C PHE A 88 -12.59 -5.61 26.25
N GLY A 89 -13.45 -6.36 25.55
CA GLY A 89 -14.85 -6.56 25.95
C GLY A 89 -15.80 -5.39 25.67
N ASN A 90 -15.33 -4.25 25.14
CA ASN A 90 -16.17 -3.12 24.76
C ASN A 90 -16.40 -3.09 23.23
N TYR A 91 -17.51 -3.69 22.80
CA TYR A 91 -17.90 -3.77 21.39
C TYR A 91 -18.19 -2.42 20.74
N PHE A 92 -18.63 -1.41 21.49
CA PHE A 92 -18.90 -0.08 20.93
C PHE A 92 -17.60 0.64 20.55
N ALA A 93 -16.53 0.46 21.34
CA ALA A 93 -15.22 1.00 21.00
C ALA A 93 -14.66 0.37 19.72
N LEU A 94 -15.06 -0.86 19.37
CA LEU A 94 -14.66 -1.52 18.13
C LEU A 94 -15.32 -0.92 16.89
N LEU A 95 -16.52 -0.35 17.04
CA LEU A 95 -17.25 0.28 15.94
C LEU A 95 -16.71 1.68 15.63
N SER A 96 -16.09 2.35 16.61
CA SER A 96 -15.56 3.70 16.46
C SER A 96 -14.20 3.71 15.78
N VAL A 97 -13.99 4.62 14.84
CA VAL A 97 -12.71 4.79 14.15
C VAL A 97 -11.75 5.61 15.02
N ILE A 98 -10.72 4.97 15.59
CA ILE A 98 -9.65 5.68 16.32
C ILE A 98 -8.80 6.54 15.39
N TRP A 99 -8.34 7.70 15.87
CA TRP A 99 -7.49 8.66 15.15
C TRP A 99 -6.21 8.07 14.53
N SER A 100 -5.65 7.00 15.10
CA SER A 100 -4.44 6.35 14.57
C SER A 100 -4.69 5.70 13.21
N PHE A 101 -5.93 5.27 12.95
CA PHE A 101 -6.31 4.61 11.70
C PHE A 101 -6.27 5.54 10.49
N PRO A 102 -6.97 6.69 10.44
CA PRO A 102 -6.86 7.63 9.33
C PRO A 102 -5.45 8.20 9.20
N LEU A 103 -4.75 8.43 10.33
CA LEU A 103 -3.38 8.93 10.28
C LEU A 103 -2.42 7.92 9.62
N GLN A 104 -2.60 6.62 9.87
CA GLN A 104 -1.82 5.57 9.21
C GLN A 104 -2.01 5.60 7.69
N LEU A 105 -3.25 5.85 7.21
CA LEU A 105 -3.53 5.97 5.78
C LEU A 105 -2.87 7.20 5.14
N VAL A 106 -2.64 8.27 5.91
CA VAL A 106 -1.81 9.40 5.44
C VAL A 106 -0.38 8.91 5.13
N PHE A 107 0.21 8.12 6.02
CA PHE A 107 1.55 7.57 5.81
C PHE A 107 1.59 6.62 4.61
N ASP A 108 0.57 5.80 4.41
CA ASP A 108 0.44 4.96 3.22
C ASP A 108 0.39 5.80 1.92
N MET A 109 -0.38 6.89 1.90
CA MET A 109 -0.40 7.82 0.76
C MET A 109 0.98 8.44 0.50
N LEU A 110 1.69 8.86 1.55
CA LEU A 110 3.04 9.41 1.42
C LEU A 110 4.04 8.38 0.87
N ILE A 111 3.92 7.11 1.30
CA ILE A 111 4.71 6.00 0.76
C ILE A 111 4.43 5.84 -0.74
N ASN A 112 3.16 5.77 -1.13
CA ASN A 112 2.76 5.62 -2.53
C ASN A 112 3.31 6.75 -3.42
N ILE A 113 3.15 8.02 -3.00
CA ILE A 113 3.68 9.17 -3.74
C ILE A 113 5.21 9.11 -3.85
N SER A 114 5.89 8.74 -2.76
CA SER A 114 7.35 8.60 -2.75
C SER A 114 7.83 7.53 -3.73
N VAL A 115 7.15 6.38 -3.77
CA VAL A 115 7.46 5.29 -4.71
C VAL A 115 7.23 5.70 -6.16
N GLN A 116 6.12 6.37 -6.47
CA GLN A 116 5.86 6.85 -7.82
C GLN A 116 6.87 7.92 -8.27
N ALA A 117 7.30 8.80 -7.35
CA ALA A 117 8.37 9.75 -7.62
C ALA A 117 9.70 9.04 -7.95
N LEU A 118 10.01 7.91 -7.30
CA LEU A 118 11.18 7.10 -7.64
C LEU A 118 11.06 6.47 -9.03
N TYR A 119 9.88 5.97 -9.41
CA TYR A 119 9.64 5.51 -10.78
C TYR A 119 9.80 6.64 -11.81
N ALA A 120 9.38 7.86 -11.47
CA ALA A 120 9.60 9.07 -12.27
C ALA A 120 11.08 9.31 -12.56
N VAL A 121 11.89 9.34 -11.50
CA VAL A 121 13.34 9.56 -11.60
C VAL A 121 14.00 8.47 -12.45
N ARG A 122 13.53 7.23 -12.37
CA ARG A 122 14.06 6.11 -13.16
C ARG A 122 13.72 6.23 -14.64
N ILE A 123 12.46 6.52 -14.97
CA ILE A 123 12.04 6.79 -16.35
C ILE A 123 12.81 7.98 -16.91
N TRP A 124 13.06 9.01 -16.08
CA TRP A 124 13.87 10.16 -16.49
C TRP A 124 15.30 9.75 -16.85
N LYS A 125 15.97 8.97 -16.01
CA LYS A 125 17.33 8.51 -16.30
C LYS A 125 17.39 7.62 -17.55
N LEU A 126 16.36 6.83 -17.80
CA LEU A 126 16.26 5.94 -18.97
C LEU A 126 16.05 6.70 -20.29
N GLY A 127 15.22 7.75 -20.28
CA GLY A 127 14.81 8.44 -21.50
C GLY A 127 15.77 9.50 -22.03
N ARG A 128 16.96 9.70 -21.43
CA ARG A 128 17.92 10.76 -21.83
C ARG A 128 18.33 10.73 -23.32
N HIS A 129 18.05 9.65 -24.05
CA HIS A 129 18.32 9.47 -25.48
C HIS A 129 17.09 9.47 -26.40
N PHE A 130 15.86 9.65 -25.88
CA PHE A 130 14.62 9.54 -26.67
C PHE A 130 13.70 10.75 -26.48
N ASP A 131 12.68 10.93 -27.33
CA ASP A 131 11.63 11.94 -27.13
C ASP A 131 10.81 11.63 -25.87
N MET A 132 11.12 12.34 -24.78
CA MET A 132 10.64 12.10 -23.41
C MET A 132 9.32 12.81 -23.07
N VAL A 133 8.55 13.34 -24.04
CA VAL A 133 7.32 14.07 -23.71
C VAL A 133 6.21 13.12 -23.25
N LEU A 134 6.00 12.01 -23.97
CA LEU A 134 4.95 11.03 -23.69
C LEU A 134 5.04 10.32 -22.32
N PRO A 135 6.19 9.78 -21.87
CA PRO A 135 6.29 9.08 -20.58
C PRO A 135 6.23 10.03 -19.40
N ARG A 136 6.72 11.27 -19.56
CA ARG A 136 6.60 12.33 -18.55
C ARG A 136 5.14 12.70 -18.36
N PHE A 137 4.41 12.89 -19.46
CA PHE A 137 2.98 13.15 -19.40
C PHE A 137 2.21 11.99 -18.73
N ILE A 138 2.47 10.75 -19.15
CA ILE A 138 1.84 9.55 -18.56
C ILE A 138 2.11 9.47 -17.06
N LEU A 139 3.36 9.66 -16.64
CA LEU A 139 3.70 9.54 -15.23
C LEU A 139 3.11 10.69 -14.39
N VAL A 140 3.15 11.93 -14.88
CA VAL A 140 2.50 13.06 -14.19
C VAL A 140 1.00 12.83 -14.08
N ALA A 141 0.36 12.33 -15.14
CA ALA A 141 -1.07 12.00 -15.13
C ALA A 141 -1.38 10.89 -14.12
N VAL A 142 -0.55 9.83 -14.04
CA VAL A 142 -0.71 8.74 -13.07
C VAL A 142 -0.52 9.23 -11.62
N VAL A 143 0.51 10.03 -11.36
CA VAL A 143 0.76 10.60 -10.03
C VAL A 143 -0.39 11.53 -9.61
N ALA A 144 -0.83 12.41 -10.51
CA ALA A 144 -1.92 13.35 -10.22
C ALA A 144 -3.24 12.61 -9.95
N SER A 145 -3.57 11.60 -10.75
CA SER A 145 -4.80 10.83 -10.60
C SER A 145 -4.79 9.96 -9.34
N THR A 146 -3.72 9.22 -9.06
CA THR A 146 -3.61 8.40 -7.82
C THR A 146 -3.54 9.25 -6.55
N SER A 147 -2.84 10.39 -6.58
CA SER A 147 -2.84 11.33 -5.45
C SER A 147 -4.23 11.92 -5.23
N GLY A 148 -4.93 12.31 -6.30
CA GLY A 148 -6.28 12.87 -6.24
C GLY A 148 -7.31 11.90 -5.65
N THR A 149 -7.31 10.65 -6.12
CA THR A 149 -8.19 9.61 -5.56
C THR A 149 -7.81 9.25 -4.12
N GLY A 150 -6.52 9.33 -3.79
CA GLY A 150 -6.03 9.15 -2.42
C GLY A 150 -6.51 10.23 -1.45
N PHE A 151 -6.42 11.51 -1.83
CA PHE A 151 -6.97 12.62 -1.03
C PHE A 151 -8.49 12.50 -0.86
N TYR A 152 -9.21 12.07 -1.90
CA TYR A 152 -10.64 11.82 -1.81
C TYR A 152 -11.00 10.69 -0.83
N MET A 153 -10.23 9.60 -0.83
CA MET A 153 -10.38 8.52 0.14
C MET A 153 -10.09 9.02 1.56
N LEU A 154 -9.02 9.79 1.74
CA LEU A 154 -8.63 10.33 3.04
C LEU A 154 -9.73 11.22 3.62
N TYR A 155 -10.24 12.16 2.83
CA TYR A 155 -11.38 13.00 3.21
C TYR A 155 -12.59 12.16 3.63
N SER A 156 -12.93 11.15 2.82
CA SER A 156 -14.05 10.25 3.08
C SER A 156 -13.91 9.51 4.42
N ILE A 157 -12.69 9.09 4.78
CA ILE A 157 -12.40 8.37 6.03
C ILE A 157 -12.39 9.31 7.23
N TYR A 158 -11.89 10.54 7.10
CA TYR A 158 -11.98 11.52 8.20
C TYR A 158 -13.42 11.94 8.52
N THR A 159 -14.32 11.87 7.53
CA THR A 159 -15.75 12.09 7.75
C THR A 159 -16.48 10.87 8.32
N LEU A 160 -15.79 9.73 8.45
CA LEU A 160 -16.36 8.48 8.91
C LEU A 160 -16.28 8.37 10.44
N ALA A 161 -17.43 8.33 11.11
CA ALA A 161 -17.46 8.16 12.57
C ALA A 161 -17.30 6.70 13.01
N ASN A 162 -17.88 5.76 12.25
CA ASN A 162 -17.93 4.34 12.60
C ASN A 162 -17.64 3.43 11.40
N PHE A 163 -17.10 2.24 11.67
CA PHE A 163 -16.87 1.21 10.64
C PHE A 163 -18.18 0.70 10.01
N LEU A 164 -19.33 0.81 10.70
CA LEU A 164 -20.64 0.48 10.10
C LEU A 164 -21.02 1.41 8.94
N ASP A 165 -20.43 2.60 8.88
CA ASP A 165 -20.67 3.56 7.82
C ASP A 165 -19.70 3.37 6.63
N ILE A 166 -18.83 2.34 6.64
CA ILE A 166 -17.95 1.99 5.50
C ILE A 166 -18.71 1.96 4.16
N PRO A 167 -19.96 1.45 4.06
CA PRO A 167 -20.72 1.50 2.82
C PRO A 167 -20.93 2.90 2.25
N ARG A 168 -20.87 3.98 3.07
CA ARG A 168 -20.95 5.37 2.59
C ARG A 168 -19.74 5.77 1.76
N ILE A 169 -18.57 5.20 2.07
CA ILE A 169 -17.30 5.50 1.39
C ILE A 169 -16.95 4.46 0.32
N ARG A 170 -17.89 3.56 -0.02
CA ARG A 170 -17.69 2.49 -1.03
C ARG A 170 -17.18 3.02 -2.37
N VAL A 171 -17.69 4.18 -2.80
CA VAL A 171 -17.31 4.80 -4.08
C VAL A 171 -15.83 5.20 -4.05
N SER A 172 -15.38 5.79 -2.95
CA SER A 172 -13.97 6.16 -2.72
C SER A 172 -13.06 4.92 -2.72
N ILE A 173 -13.50 3.84 -2.09
CA ILE A 173 -12.80 2.54 -2.08
C ILE A 173 -12.66 1.97 -3.49
N TYR A 174 -13.76 1.89 -4.26
CA TYR A 174 -13.71 1.37 -5.63
C TYR A 174 -12.78 2.21 -6.52
N ILE A 175 -12.90 3.54 -6.44
CA ILE A 175 -12.11 4.46 -7.26
C ILE A 175 -10.62 4.35 -6.93
N VAL A 176 -10.22 4.37 -5.65
CA VAL A 176 -8.80 4.40 -5.28
C VAL A 176 -8.09 3.10 -5.68
N PHE A 177 -8.69 1.93 -5.38
CA PHE A 177 -8.07 0.65 -5.69
C PHE A 177 -8.06 0.37 -7.19
N SER A 178 -9.13 0.72 -7.92
CA SER A 178 -9.15 0.58 -9.38
C SER A 178 -8.12 1.50 -10.05
N MET A 179 -7.97 2.72 -9.54
CA MET A 179 -6.97 3.68 -10.03
C MET A 179 -5.55 3.20 -9.74
N MET A 180 -5.29 2.58 -8.58
CA MET A 180 -3.99 1.98 -8.26
C MET A 180 -3.64 0.82 -9.19
N VAL A 181 -4.59 -0.07 -9.47
CA VAL A 181 -4.40 -1.14 -10.47
C VAL A 181 -4.10 -0.55 -11.86
N ALA A 182 -4.89 0.44 -12.30
CA ALA A 182 -4.69 1.09 -13.59
C ALA A 182 -3.33 1.80 -13.67
N ALA A 183 -2.89 2.43 -12.58
CA ALA A 183 -1.59 3.09 -12.48
C ALA A 183 -0.44 2.10 -12.64
N ASP A 184 -0.48 0.98 -11.93
CA ASP A 184 0.56 -0.05 -12.00
C ASP A 184 0.66 -0.68 -13.41
N PHE A 185 -0.48 -0.98 -14.05
CA PHE A 185 -0.51 -1.45 -15.44
C PHE A 185 0.04 -0.40 -16.41
N THR A 186 -0.30 0.88 -16.22
CA THR A 186 0.16 1.97 -17.08
C THR A 186 1.65 2.19 -16.95
N ILE A 187 2.19 2.22 -15.72
CA ILE A 187 3.63 2.35 -15.44
C ILE A 187 4.39 1.15 -16.01
N SER A 188 3.90 -0.06 -15.77
CA SER A 188 4.48 -1.31 -16.28
C SER A 188 4.51 -1.33 -17.81
N GLY A 189 3.38 -1.00 -18.45
CA GLY A 189 3.25 -0.94 -19.90
C GLY A 189 4.16 0.12 -20.53
N ALA A 190 4.21 1.32 -19.95
CA ALA A 190 5.12 2.37 -20.40
C ALA A 190 6.57 1.89 -20.31
N MET A 191 6.97 1.29 -19.20
CA MET A 191 8.35 0.82 -19.00
C MET A 191 8.74 -0.30 -19.98
N CYS A 192 7.82 -1.25 -20.26
CA CYS A 192 7.98 -2.26 -21.30
C CYS A 192 8.19 -1.65 -22.69
N PHE A 193 7.36 -0.68 -23.07
CA PHE A 193 7.45 -0.02 -24.37
C PHE A 193 8.80 0.67 -24.58
N TYR A 194 9.26 1.43 -23.57
CA TYR A 194 10.55 2.12 -23.65
C TYR A 194 11.74 1.15 -23.65
N LEU A 195 11.66 0.01 -22.95
CA LEU A 195 12.68 -1.02 -23.04
C LEU A 195 12.79 -1.57 -24.47
N HIS A 196 11.64 -1.91 -25.07
CA HIS A 196 11.62 -2.46 -26.42
C HIS A 196 12.21 -1.47 -27.42
N LYS A 197 11.81 -0.20 -27.34
CA LYS A 197 12.37 0.88 -28.17
C LYS A 197 13.87 1.07 -27.93
N GLY A 198 14.31 1.05 -26.68
CA GLY A 198 15.72 1.20 -26.31
C GLY A 198 16.61 0.05 -26.78
N ARG A 199 16.11 -1.19 -26.73
CA ARG A 199 16.81 -2.38 -27.25
C ARG A 199 16.90 -2.38 -28.77
N SER A 200 15.86 -1.91 -29.47
CA SER A 200 15.85 -1.83 -30.92
C SER A 200 16.87 -0.84 -31.50
N MET A 201 17.23 0.21 -30.74
CA MET A 201 18.17 1.24 -31.21
C MET A 201 19.61 1.06 -30.68
N THR A 202 19.80 0.34 -29.57
CA THR A 202 21.12 0.21 -28.92
C THR A 202 21.58 -1.25 -28.98
N SER A 203 22.33 -1.59 -30.04
CA SER A 203 23.04 -2.86 -30.14
C SER A 203 24.07 -2.98 -29.01
N LEU A 204 23.83 -3.91 -28.09
CA LEU A 204 24.84 -4.56 -27.24
C LEU A 204 25.72 -3.66 -26.34
N SER A 205 25.15 -2.87 -25.42
CA SER A 205 25.92 -2.25 -24.31
C SER A 205 25.55 -2.81 -22.93
N SER A 206 26.52 -2.81 -22.01
CA SER A 206 26.35 -3.18 -20.59
C SER A 206 25.21 -2.40 -19.91
N THR A 207 25.00 -1.16 -20.34
CA THR A 207 23.93 -0.26 -19.85
C THR A 207 22.53 -0.83 -20.11
N THR A 208 22.29 -1.44 -21.28
CA THR A 208 21.01 -2.06 -21.64
C THR A 208 20.66 -3.25 -20.73
N ARG A 209 21.67 -3.97 -20.23
CA ARG A 209 21.46 -5.13 -19.33
C ARG A 209 21.08 -4.72 -17.91
N SER A 210 21.68 -3.66 -17.37
CA SER A 210 21.29 -3.10 -16.07
C SER A 210 19.89 -2.48 -16.12
N ILE A 211 19.55 -1.80 -17.23
CA ILE A 211 18.19 -1.30 -17.47
C ILE A 211 17.18 -2.44 -17.54
N ALA A 212 17.46 -3.51 -18.30
CA ALA A 212 16.54 -4.63 -18.44
C ALA A 212 16.24 -5.33 -17.10
N ARG A 213 17.24 -5.48 -16.22
CA ARG A 213 17.04 -6.00 -14.86
C ARG A 213 16.14 -5.11 -14.02
N LEU A 214 16.35 -3.80 -14.08
CA LEU A 214 15.51 -2.83 -13.36
C LEU A 214 14.06 -2.84 -13.85
N ILE A 215 13.83 -3.00 -15.15
CA ILE A 215 12.48 -3.09 -15.73
C ILE A 215 11.80 -4.38 -15.32
N TRP A 216 12.51 -5.51 -15.39
CA TRP A 216 11.99 -6.78 -14.89
C TRP A 216 11.58 -6.70 -13.42
N ALA A 217 12.39 -6.04 -12.60
CA ALA A 217 12.07 -5.84 -11.20
C ALA A 217 10.81 -4.97 -11.02
N VAL A 218 10.68 -3.86 -11.77
CA VAL A 218 9.48 -3.00 -11.73
C VAL A 218 8.23 -3.73 -12.23
N LEU A 219 8.35 -4.58 -13.23
CA LEU A 219 7.24 -5.40 -13.71
C LEU A 219 6.80 -6.39 -12.65
N ILE A 220 7.74 -7.11 -12.04
CA ILE A 220 7.42 -8.07 -10.97
C ILE A 220 6.79 -7.34 -9.78
N SER A 221 7.32 -6.18 -9.39
CA SER A 221 6.77 -5.40 -8.28
C SER A 221 5.37 -4.86 -8.58
N GLY A 222 5.18 -4.26 -9.76
CA GLY A 222 3.93 -3.63 -10.17
C GLY A 222 2.81 -4.65 -10.43
N LEU A 223 3.15 -5.82 -10.98
CA LEU A 223 2.20 -6.93 -11.12
C LEU A 223 1.80 -7.49 -9.76
N LEU A 224 2.76 -7.64 -8.83
CA LEU A 224 2.47 -8.11 -7.48
C LEU A 224 1.52 -7.15 -6.76
N THR A 225 1.78 -5.84 -6.80
CA THR A 225 0.90 -4.84 -6.18
C THR A 225 -0.46 -4.77 -6.86
N SER A 226 -0.53 -4.86 -8.19
CA SER A 226 -1.80 -4.93 -8.93
C SER A 226 -2.65 -6.11 -8.50
N ILE A 227 -2.05 -7.31 -8.37
CA ILE A 227 -2.74 -8.51 -7.89
C ILE A 227 -3.25 -8.29 -6.46
N CYS A 228 -2.44 -7.71 -5.58
CA CYS A 228 -2.87 -7.41 -4.21
C CYS A 228 -4.04 -6.41 -4.18
N TYR A 229 -4.01 -5.33 -4.97
CA TYR A 229 -5.12 -4.37 -5.05
C TYR A 229 -6.41 -5.00 -5.59
N LEU A 230 -6.30 -5.89 -6.58
CA LEU A 230 -7.44 -6.67 -7.08
C LEU A 230 -7.99 -7.61 -6.02
N LEU A 231 -7.13 -8.30 -5.27
CA LEU A 231 -7.55 -9.16 -4.16
C LEU A 231 -8.27 -8.37 -3.07
N VAL A 232 -7.81 -7.16 -2.76
CA VAL A 232 -8.48 -6.26 -1.81
C VAL A 232 -9.88 -5.88 -2.31
N LEU A 233 -10.01 -5.52 -3.59
CA LEU A 233 -11.31 -5.22 -4.21
C LEU A 233 -12.25 -6.42 -4.17
N ILE A 234 -11.78 -7.60 -4.57
CA ILE A 234 -12.55 -8.84 -4.55
C ILE A 234 -13.01 -9.15 -3.12
N THR A 235 -12.11 -9.06 -2.14
CA THR A 235 -12.41 -9.32 -0.73
C THR A 235 -13.47 -8.34 -0.21
N TYR A 236 -13.38 -7.06 -0.58
CA TYR A 236 -14.37 -6.06 -0.21
C TYR A 236 -15.75 -6.33 -0.83
N ILE A 237 -15.79 -6.79 -2.09
CA ILE A 237 -17.04 -7.11 -2.80
C ILE A 237 -17.71 -8.37 -2.20
N VAL A 238 -16.92 -9.41 -1.94
CA VAL A 238 -17.42 -10.71 -1.47
C VAL A 238 -17.81 -10.67 0.01
N TRP A 239 -17.02 -9.98 0.84
CA TRP A 239 -17.22 -9.92 2.29
C TRP A 239 -17.18 -8.48 2.82
N PRO A 240 -18.18 -7.64 2.47
CA PRO A 240 -18.20 -6.21 2.82
C PRO A 240 -18.28 -5.95 4.33
N ASP A 241 -18.85 -6.89 5.09
CA ASP A 241 -19.01 -6.79 6.54
C ASP A 241 -17.75 -7.21 7.33
N THR A 242 -16.69 -7.64 6.62
CA THR A 242 -15.42 -8.07 7.23
C THR A 242 -14.34 -7.01 7.10
N LEU A 243 -13.39 -7.00 8.02
CA LEU A 243 -12.25 -6.06 7.98
C LEU A 243 -11.01 -6.68 7.31
N ILE A 244 -11.20 -7.78 6.57
CA ILE A 244 -10.12 -8.49 5.86
C ILE A 244 -9.53 -7.60 4.76
N PHE A 245 -10.37 -6.84 4.05
CA PHE A 245 -9.89 -5.92 3.01
C PHE A 245 -8.95 -4.84 3.59
N ILE A 246 -9.20 -4.41 4.83
CA ILE A 246 -8.34 -3.46 5.56
C ILE A 246 -7.02 -4.13 5.94
N ALA A 247 -7.09 -5.35 6.48
CA ALA A 247 -5.91 -6.10 6.88
C ALA A 247 -4.95 -6.32 5.70
N VAL A 248 -5.49 -6.72 4.55
CA VAL A 248 -4.69 -6.93 3.34
C VAL A 248 -4.26 -5.60 2.71
N GLY A 249 -5.20 -4.68 2.49
CA GLY A 249 -4.96 -3.45 1.74
C GLY A 249 -4.20 -2.39 2.50
N ALA A 250 -4.55 -2.12 3.75
CA ALA A 250 -3.96 -1.04 4.54
C ALA A 250 -2.73 -1.47 5.36
N PHE A 251 -2.55 -2.75 5.69
CA PHE A 251 -1.41 -3.19 6.51
C PHE A 251 -0.35 -3.94 5.73
N ILE A 252 -0.73 -4.91 4.89
CA ILE A 252 0.24 -5.78 4.21
C ILE A 252 0.76 -5.12 2.92
N LEU A 253 -0.14 -4.54 2.13
CA LEU A 253 0.18 -4.03 0.79
C LEU A 253 1.27 -2.92 0.78
N PRO A 254 1.24 -1.91 1.67
CA PRO A 254 2.27 -0.86 1.67
C PRO A 254 3.66 -1.44 1.94
N LYS A 255 3.73 -2.45 2.81
CA LYS A 255 4.97 -3.16 3.13
C LYS A 255 5.49 -3.97 1.97
N LEU A 256 4.61 -4.68 1.26
CA LEU A 256 4.98 -5.39 0.03
C LEU A 256 5.55 -4.43 -1.00
N TYR A 257 4.94 -3.24 -1.13
CA TYR A 257 5.37 -2.25 -2.11
C TYR A 257 6.78 -1.72 -1.79
N ILE A 258 7.02 -1.34 -0.53
CA ILE A 258 8.34 -0.88 -0.08
C ILE A 258 9.39 -1.99 -0.23
N ASN A 259 9.09 -3.20 0.23
CA ASN A 259 10.05 -4.32 0.16
C ASN A 259 10.38 -4.70 -1.28
N SER A 260 9.39 -4.66 -2.18
CA SER A 260 9.62 -4.93 -3.59
C SER A 260 10.48 -3.86 -4.25
N LEU A 261 10.28 -2.58 -3.87
CA LEU A 261 11.12 -1.48 -4.33
C LEU A 261 12.54 -1.57 -3.79
N LEU A 262 12.71 -1.82 -2.48
CA LEU A 262 14.01 -1.94 -1.82
C LEU A 262 14.82 -3.14 -2.32
N ALA A 263 14.16 -4.27 -2.60
CA ALA A 263 14.77 -5.45 -3.22
C ALA A 263 15.43 -5.16 -4.58
N MET A 264 15.07 -4.07 -5.25
CA MET A 264 15.72 -3.69 -6.51
C MET A 264 17.09 -3.03 -6.32
N TRP A 265 17.38 -2.53 -5.12
CA TRP A 265 18.59 -1.77 -4.80
C TRP A 265 19.64 -2.59 -4.04
N VAL A 266 19.23 -3.72 -3.45
CA VAL A 266 20.08 -4.67 -2.75
C VAL A 266 20.49 -5.78 -3.71
#